data_AF-A0A519T2V9-F1
#
_entry.id   AF-A0A519T2V9-F1
#
_cell.length_a   1.000
_cell.length_b   1.000
_cell.length_c   1.000
_cell.angle_alpha   90.00
_cell.angle_beta   90.00
_cell.angle_gamma   90.00
#
_symmetry.space_group_name_H-M   'P 1'
#
loop_
_entity.id
_entity.type
_entity.pdbx_description
1 polymer ?
#
loop_
_entity_poly.entity_id
_entity_poly.type
_entity_poly.pdbx_seq_one_letter_code
_entity_poly.pdbx_strand_id
1 'polypeptide(L)'
;MNQAKLLAYVSQHLPAELRLMQTGGYASVYPALSAEEKALIYHYTASGSTAINQLLHTSQGSPTDTLSQELLVAVQKMPLYEGTAYSAAHLSPTELSRLRAVFTGGTPQTAHRITWPAFLSASRSILVAERHLNYTGPPRPHNCLFQISSLRGRSIELLSHYGPNSDDPHDNEQEILFLPTTTFRIVGINFATVWPQIELLEL
;
A
#
# COMPACT_ATOMS: atom_id res chain seq x y z
N MET A 1 14.17 -14.68 -6.05
CA MET A 1 14.24 -15.99 -6.75
C MET A 1 15.01 -15.82 -8.07
N ASN A 2 15.42 -16.88 -8.78
CA ASN A 2 15.93 -16.70 -10.16
C ASN A 2 14.75 -16.59 -11.15
N GLN A 3 14.97 -15.98 -12.32
CA GLN A 3 13.88 -15.70 -13.26
C GLN A 3 13.07 -16.95 -13.65
N ALA A 4 13.76 -18.07 -13.87
CA ALA A 4 13.09 -19.32 -14.28
C ALA A 4 12.13 -19.85 -13.22
N LYS A 5 12.49 -19.77 -11.94
CA LYS A 5 11.62 -20.19 -10.84
C LYS A 5 10.47 -19.21 -10.63
N LEU A 6 10.67 -17.91 -10.85
CA LEU A 6 9.59 -16.91 -10.81
C LEU A 6 8.55 -17.16 -11.90
N LEU A 7 9.00 -17.40 -13.13
CA LEU A 7 8.12 -17.79 -14.24
C LEU A 7 7.33 -19.05 -13.92
N ALA A 8 7.98 -20.09 -13.38
CA ALA A 8 7.30 -21.32 -13.00
C ALA A 8 6.21 -21.06 -11.94
N TYR A 9 6.53 -20.29 -10.90
CA TYR A 9 5.58 -19.93 -9.85
C TYR A 9 4.38 -19.15 -10.40
N VAL A 10 4.62 -18.06 -11.13
CA VAL A 10 3.57 -17.19 -11.66
C VAL A 10 2.72 -17.94 -12.70
N SER A 11 3.32 -18.76 -13.55
CA SER A 11 2.57 -19.58 -14.53
C SER A 11 1.64 -20.58 -13.85
N GLN A 12 2.05 -21.12 -12.69
CA GLN A 12 1.27 -22.08 -11.93
C GLN A 12 0.16 -21.41 -11.11
N HIS A 13 0.44 -20.27 -10.48
CA HIS A 13 -0.42 -19.68 -9.46
C HIS A 13 -1.20 -18.44 -9.94
N LEU A 14 -0.67 -17.69 -10.91
CA LEU A 14 -1.23 -16.43 -11.42
C LEU A 14 -1.34 -16.42 -12.96
N PRO A 15 -1.87 -17.48 -13.61
CA PRO A 15 -1.85 -17.57 -15.07
C PRO A 15 -2.72 -16.52 -15.76
N ALA A 16 -3.78 -16.04 -15.09
CA ALA A 16 -4.66 -15.00 -15.63
C ALA A 16 -3.97 -13.64 -15.61
N GLU A 17 -3.40 -13.26 -14.47
CA GLU A 17 -2.64 -12.04 -14.29
C GLU A 17 -1.44 -12.00 -15.23
N LEU A 18 -0.70 -13.12 -15.38
CA LEU A 18 0.42 -13.20 -16.32
C LEU A 18 -0.01 -12.89 -17.76
N ARG A 19 -1.14 -13.44 -18.20
CA ARG A 19 -1.66 -13.17 -19.56
C ARG A 19 -2.03 -11.71 -19.74
N LEU A 20 -2.63 -11.08 -18.74
CA LEU A 20 -2.96 -9.65 -18.78
C LEU A 20 -1.69 -8.82 -18.96
N MET A 21 -0.61 -9.13 -18.24
CA MET A 21 0.65 -8.39 -18.30
C MET A 21 1.42 -8.54 -19.61
N GLN A 22 1.00 -9.46 -20.48
CA GLN A 22 1.58 -9.67 -21.80
C GLN A 22 0.82 -8.93 -22.91
N THR A 23 -0.24 -8.20 -22.58
CA THR A 23 -1.10 -7.51 -23.56
C THR A 23 -1.37 -6.05 -23.19
N GLY A 24 -1.83 -5.27 -24.18
CA GLY A 24 -2.36 -3.91 -23.96
C GLY A 24 -1.40 -2.93 -23.25
N GLY A 25 -1.98 -2.04 -22.47
CA GLY A 25 -1.24 -1.03 -21.70
C GLY A 25 -0.24 -1.65 -20.70
N TYR A 26 -0.64 -2.73 -20.01
CA TYR A 26 0.20 -3.44 -19.04
C TYR A 26 1.52 -3.97 -19.64
N ALA A 27 1.49 -4.48 -20.87
CA ALA A 27 2.69 -4.93 -21.56
C ALA A 27 3.71 -3.80 -21.78
N SER A 28 3.21 -2.61 -22.13
CA SER A 28 4.05 -1.47 -22.54
C SER A 28 4.64 -0.68 -21.37
N VAL A 29 3.96 -0.64 -20.22
CA VAL A 29 4.42 0.13 -19.05
C VAL A 29 5.56 -0.58 -18.34
N TYR A 30 6.51 0.19 -17.78
CA TYR A 30 7.66 -0.33 -17.03
C TYR A 30 8.41 -1.48 -17.73
N PRO A 31 9.06 -1.23 -18.89
CA PRO A 31 9.72 -2.26 -19.69
C PRO A 31 10.90 -2.95 -18.98
N ALA A 32 11.39 -2.38 -17.87
CA ALA A 32 12.43 -2.99 -17.03
C ALA A 32 11.88 -4.11 -16.11
N LEU A 33 10.57 -4.21 -15.93
CA LEU A 33 9.92 -5.30 -15.20
C LEU A 33 9.52 -6.41 -16.17
N SER A 34 9.76 -7.65 -15.74
CA SER A 34 9.23 -8.83 -16.42
C SER A 34 7.70 -8.94 -16.26
N ALA A 35 7.03 -9.68 -17.15
CA ALA A 35 5.58 -9.84 -17.07
C ALA A 35 5.14 -10.52 -15.76
N GLU A 36 5.99 -11.38 -15.23
CA GLU A 36 5.81 -12.08 -13.96
C GLU A 36 5.81 -11.12 -12.77
N GLU A 37 6.73 -10.17 -12.74
CA GLU A 37 6.80 -9.16 -11.69
C GLU A 37 5.60 -8.23 -11.72
N LYS A 38 5.18 -7.84 -12.94
CA LYS A 38 3.97 -7.05 -13.12
C LYS A 38 2.73 -7.81 -12.62
N ALA A 39 2.67 -9.12 -12.84
CA ALA A 39 1.56 -9.96 -12.42
C ALA A 39 1.45 -10.06 -10.90
N LEU A 40 2.58 -10.08 -10.18
CA LEU A 40 2.60 -10.03 -8.71
C LEU A 40 2.00 -8.71 -8.18
N ILE A 41 2.38 -7.57 -8.78
CA ILE A 41 1.86 -6.25 -8.38
C ILE A 41 0.36 -6.17 -8.66
N TYR A 42 -0.08 -6.58 -9.85
CA TYR A 42 -1.49 -6.61 -10.19
C TYR A 42 -2.28 -7.52 -9.21
N HIS A 43 -1.78 -8.73 -8.96
CA HIS A 43 -2.41 -9.68 -8.05
C HIS A 43 -2.57 -9.10 -6.64
N TYR A 44 -1.55 -8.41 -6.11
CA TYR A 44 -1.62 -7.74 -4.82
C TYR A 44 -2.83 -6.80 -4.76
N THR A 45 -2.98 -5.94 -5.76
CA THR A 45 -4.05 -4.92 -5.81
C THR A 45 -5.44 -5.50 -6.11
N ALA A 46 -5.52 -6.61 -6.85
CA ALA A 46 -6.79 -7.24 -7.21
C ALA A 46 -7.41 -8.06 -6.07
N SER A 47 -6.59 -8.84 -5.36
CA SER A 47 -7.11 -9.77 -4.32
C SER A 47 -6.08 -10.24 -3.30
N GLY A 48 -4.78 -10.12 -3.57
CA GLY A 48 -3.72 -10.66 -2.73
C GLY A 48 -3.43 -9.83 -1.47
N SER A 49 -3.77 -8.54 -1.44
CA SER A 49 -3.35 -7.59 -0.41
C SER A 49 -3.70 -8.05 1.01
N THR A 50 -4.91 -8.58 1.23
CA THR A 50 -5.36 -8.99 2.57
C THR A 50 -4.51 -10.13 3.13
N ALA A 51 -4.31 -11.20 2.36
CA ALA A 51 -3.56 -12.37 2.82
C ALA A 51 -2.07 -12.04 3.02
N ILE A 52 -1.47 -11.30 2.08
CA ILE A 52 -0.07 -10.88 2.13
C ILE A 52 0.17 -9.97 3.35
N ASN A 53 -0.68 -8.95 3.55
CA ASN A 53 -0.52 -8.03 4.67
C ASN A 53 -0.75 -8.74 6.01
N GLN A 54 -1.69 -9.69 6.11
CA GLN A 54 -1.90 -10.46 7.34
C GLN A 54 -0.66 -11.30 7.72
N LEU A 55 -0.01 -11.92 6.74
CA LEU A 55 1.26 -12.64 6.95
C LEU A 55 2.34 -11.68 7.44
N LEU A 56 2.51 -10.53 6.78
CA LEU A 56 3.49 -9.52 7.17
C LEU A 56 3.23 -8.92 8.55
N HIS A 57 1.99 -8.68 8.94
CA HIS A 57 1.66 -8.26 10.30
C HIS A 57 2.09 -9.31 11.33
N THR A 58 1.85 -10.59 11.04
CA THR A 58 2.22 -11.70 11.95
C THR A 58 3.72 -11.89 12.05
N SER A 59 4.45 -11.70 10.94
CA SER A 59 5.90 -11.83 10.86
C SER A 59 6.68 -10.54 11.17
N GLN A 60 6.01 -9.49 11.65
CA GLN A 60 6.60 -8.17 11.94
C GLN A 60 7.34 -7.56 10.73
N GLY A 61 6.76 -7.74 9.55
CA GLY A 61 7.23 -7.19 8.28
C GLY A 61 8.30 -8.01 7.56
N SER A 62 8.64 -9.19 8.07
CA SER A 62 9.51 -10.13 7.37
C SER A 62 8.71 -10.93 6.33
N PRO A 63 9.00 -10.84 5.01
CA PRO A 63 8.33 -11.64 4.01
C PRO A 63 8.80 -13.10 4.11
N THR A 64 7.95 -13.98 4.67
CA THR A 64 8.31 -15.38 4.94
C THR A 64 7.99 -16.34 3.82
N ASP A 65 7.04 -15.99 2.95
CA ASP A 65 6.60 -16.79 1.81
C ASP A 65 7.10 -16.21 0.47
N THR A 66 7.15 -17.06 -0.54
CA THR A 66 7.65 -16.70 -1.89
C THR A 66 6.89 -15.53 -2.50
N LEU A 67 5.56 -15.47 -2.35
CA LEU A 67 4.75 -14.43 -2.97
C LEU A 67 5.12 -13.06 -2.41
N SER A 68 5.16 -12.94 -1.08
CA SER A 68 5.54 -11.70 -0.39
C SER A 68 6.98 -11.27 -0.70
N GLN A 69 7.91 -12.22 -0.80
CA GLN A 69 9.31 -11.94 -1.11
C GLN A 69 9.49 -11.38 -2.52
N GLU A 70 8.90 -12.04 -3.53
CA GLU A 70 9.03 -11.58 -4.91
C GLU A 70 8.24 -10.30 -5.17
N LEU A 71 7.08 -10.12 -4.52
CA LEU A 71 6.34 -8.87 -4.58
C LEU A 71 7.18 -7.70 -4.05
N LEU A 72 7.88 -7.88 -2.92
CA LEU A 72 8.77 -6.86 -2.38
C LEU A 72 9.86 -6.48 -3.39
N VAL A 73 10.49 -7.48 -4.03
CA VAL A 73 11.52 -7.25 -5.05
C VAL A 73 10.95 -6.52 -6.27
N ALA A 74 9.76 -6.90 -6.74
CA ALA A 74 9.10 -6.25 -7.86
C ALA A 74 8.75 -4.78 -7.54
N VAL A 75 8.14 -4.53 -6.38
CA VAL A 75 7.73 -3.19 -5.95
C VAL A 75 8.94 -2.27 -5.72
N GLN A 76 10.08 -2.80 -5.27
CA GLN A 76 11.32 -2.02 -5.11
C GLN A 76 11.84 -1.44 -6.44
N LYS A 77 11.52 -2.06 -7.58
CA LYS A 77 11.91 -1.58 -8.91
C LYS A 77 11.00 -0.46 -9.44
N MET A 78 9.87 -0.21 -8.77
CA MET A 78 8.90 0.78 -9.21
C MET A 78 9.40 2.21 -8.98
N PRO A 79 8.93 3.17 -9.78
CA PRO A 79 9.30 4.57 -9.62
C PRO A 79 9.00 5.06 -8.20
N LEU A 80 9.93 5.85 -7.67
CA LEU A 80 9.70 6.59 -6.43
C LEU A 80 8.57 7.60 -6.63
N TYR A 81 7.80 7.81 -5.58
CA TYR A 81 6.85 8.89 -5.46
C TYR A 81 7.28 9.81 -4.33
N GLU A 82 7.53 11.06 -4.67
CA GLU A 82 7.82 12.15 -3.74
C GLU A 82 6.63 13.11 -3.77
N GLY A 83 5.96 13.28 -2.64
CA GLY A 83 4.73 14.08 -2.56
C GLY A 83 3.77 13.63 -1.48
N THR A 84 2.56 14.17 -1.50
CA THR A 84 1.52 13.79 -0.53
C THR A 84 0.76 12.57 -1.00
N ALA A 85 0.57 11.60 -0.11
CA ALA A 85 -0.28 10.43 -0.31
C ALA A 85 -1.28 10.30 0.86
N TYR A 86 -2.41 9.67 0.61
CA TYR A 86 -3.51 9.53 1.55
C TYR A 86 -3.88 8.06 1.71
N SER A 87 -4.02 7.59 2.94
CA SER A 87 -4.39 6.21 3.20
C SER A 87 -5.50 6.14 4.22
N ALA A 88 -6.48 5.29 3.97
CA ALA A 88 -7.46 4.91 4.98
C ALA A 88 -6.89 3.74 5.76
N ALA A 89 -6.67 3.94 7.06
CA ALA A 89 -6.13 2.93 7.94
C ALA A 89 -7.15 2.53 9.00
N HIS A 90 -7.05 1.28 9.44
CA HIS A 90 -7.73 0.82 10.64
C HIS A 90 -6.75 0.88 11.81
N LEU A 91 -7.06 1.69 12.81
CA LEU A 91 -6.38 1.73 14.09
C LEU A 91 -7.27 1.12 15.18
N SER A 92 -6.70 0.23 15.98
CA SER A 92 -7.36 -0.31 17.15
C SER A 92 -7.65 0.79 18.19
N PRO A 93 -8.63 0.58 19.09
CA PRO A 93 -8.89 1.51 20.19
C PRO A 93 -7.65 1.81 21.04
N THR A 94 -6.77 0.83 21.23
CA THR A 94 -5.50 0.99 21.95
C THR A 94 -4.53 1.91 21.22
N GLU A 95 -4.41 1.78 19.90
CA GLU A 95 -3.57 2.67 19.08
C GLU A 95 -4.11 4.10 19.09
N LEU A 96 -5.42 4.28 18.89
CA LEU A 96 -6.06 5.59 18.96
C LEU A 96 -5.91 6.25 20.34
N SER A 97 -6.04 5.47 21.42
CA SER A 97 -5.87 5.98 22.79
C SER A 97 -4.42 6.42 23.05
N ARG A 98 -3.44 5.66 22.55
CA ARG A 98 -2.03 6.04 22.60
C ARG A 98 -1.77 7.35 21.86
N LEU A 99 -2.34 7.50 20.67
CA LEU A 99 -2.22 8.72 19.87
C LEU A 99 -2.87 9.93 20.56
N ARG A 100 -4.02 9.76 21.20
CA ARG A 100 -4.67 10.82 22.01
C ARG A 100 -3.78 11.27 23.16
N ALA A 101 -3.20 10.32 23.90
CA ALA A 101 -2.34 10.63 25.05
C ALA A 101 -1.10 11.46 24.67
N VAL A 102 -0.54 11.22 23.47
CA VAL A 102 0.60 12.00 22.93
C VAL A 102 0.20 13.46 22.62
N PHE A 103 -1.08 13.74 22.34
CA PHE A 103 -1.55 15.06 21.88
C PHE A 103 -2.21 15.91 22.98
N THR A 104 -2.70 15.31 24.07
CA THR A 104 -3.39 16.04 25.16
C THR A 104 -2.50 16.97 26.01
N GLY A 105 -1.19 17.05 25.75
CA GLY A 105 -0.22 17.86 26.50
C GLY A 105 0.11 19.25 25.94
N GLY A 106 -0.55 19.70 24.85
CA GLY A 106 -0.38 21.07 24.33
C GLY A 106 0.93 21.34 23.56
N THR A 107 1.73 20.31 23.28
CA THR A 107 2.80 20.37 22.29
C THR A 107 2.95 18.97 21.72
N PRO A 108 2.87 18.78 20.39
CA PRO A 108 3.09 17.45 19.82
C PRO A 108 4.49 17.02 20.25
N GLN A 109 4.61 15.88 20.94
CA GLN A 109 5.89 15.19 21.00
C GLN A 109 6.13 14.63 19.59
N THR A 110 6.60 15.51 18.70
CA THR A 110 6.88 15.34 17.25
C THR A 110 7.95 14.30 16.94
N ALA A 111 8.26 13.41 17.89
CA ALA A 111 9.28 12.37 17.77
C ALA A 111 8.70 10.94 17.76
N HIS A 112 7.39 10.75 17.95
CA HIS A 112 6.84 9.40 17.91
C HIS A 112 6.94 8.83 16.49
N ARG A 113 7.51 7.63 16.40
CA ARG A 113 7.71 6.89 15.16
C ARG A 113 6.77 5.70 15.13
N ILE A 114 6.17 5.45 13.99
CA ILE A 114 5.40 4.25 13.70
C ILE A 114 6.13 3.52 12.57
N THR A 115 6.50 2.27 12.81
CA THR A 115 6.98 1.37 11.76
C THR A 115 5.80 0.52 11.30
N TRP A 116 5.43 0.64 10.03
CA TRP A 116 4.32 -0.12 9.47
C TRP A 116 4.82 -1.48 9.00
N PRO A 117 4.36 -2.60 9.57
CA PRO A 117 4.97 -3.91 9.29
C PRO A 117 4.61 -4.45 7.92
N ALA A 118 3.42 -4.15 7.38
CA ALA A 118 2.98 -4.65 6.09
C ALA A 118 3.23 -3.64 4.96
N PHE A 119 2.82 -3.96 3.74
CA PHE A 119 2.66 -2.91 2.74
C PHE A 119 1.55 -1.95 3.18
N LEU A 120 1.75 -0.65 2.95
CA LEU A 120 0.72 0.36 3.17
C LEU A 120 0.27 0.90 1.81
N SER A 121 -0.95 0.56 1.39
CA SER A 121 -1.57 1.15 0.21
C SER A 121 -2.08 2.55 0.53
N ALA A 122 -1.77 3.49 -0.34
CA ALA A 122 -2.21 4.87 -0.28
C ALA A 122 -2.58 5.34 -1.69
N SER A 123 -3.20 6.52 -1.78
CA SER A 123 -3.56 7.17 -3.04
C SER A 123 -2.99 8.57 -3.09
N ARG A 124 -2.70 9.09 -4.28
CA ARG A 124 -2.47 10.53 -4.46
C ARG A 124 -3.74 11.36 -4.23
N SER A 125 -4.91 10.74 -4.29
CA SER A 125 -6.22 11.38 -4.13
C SER A 125 -6.79 11.17 -2.73
N ILE A 126 -7.07 12.26 -2.03
CA ILE A 126 -7.77 12.20 -0.74
C ILE A 126 -9.17 11.59 -0.89
N LEU A 127 -9.86 11.84 -2.01
CA LEU A 127 -11.20 11.30 -2.27
C LEU A 127 -11.22 9.77 -2.33
N VAL A 128 -10.14 9.15 -2.84
CA VAL A 128 -9.99 7.69 -2.85
C VAL A 128 -9.83 7.16 -1.44
N ALA A 129 -8.96 7.79 -0.62
CA ALA A 129 -8.83 7.41 0.78
C ALA A 129 -10.15 7.58 1.57
N GLU A 130 -10.88 8.68 1.36
CA GLU A 130 -12.19 8.92 1.97
C GLU A 130 -13.25 7.89 1.53
N ARG A 131 -13.22 7.45 0.27
CA ARG A 131 -14.07 6.33 -0.19
C ARG A 131 -13.82 5.07 0.65
N HIS A 132 -12.57 4.72 0.93
CA HIS A 132 -12.24 3.57 1.77
C HIS A 132 -12.57 3.77 3.26
N LEU A 133 -12.67 5.00 3.76
CA LEU A 133 -13.16 5.30 5.12
C LEU A 133 -14.67 5.07 5.25
N ASN A 134 -15.41 5.24 4.17
CA ASN A 134 -16.85 4.99 4.12
C ASN A 134 -17.20 3.52 3.87
N TYR A 135 -16.23 2.68 3.51
CA TYR A 135 -16.45 1.25 3.31
C TYR A 135 -16.58 0.51 4.64
N THR A 136 -17.74 -0.11 4.87
CA THR A 136 -18.07 -0.83 6.11
C THR A 136 -17.92 -2.35 6.01
N GLY A 137 -17.49 -2.86 4.85
CA GLY A 137 -17.30 -4.29 4.61
C GLY A 137 -16.10 -4.90 5.35
N PRO A 138 -15.98 -6.24 5.36
CA PRO A 138 -14.84 -6.94 5.94
C PRO A 138 -13.51 -6.58 5.22
N PRO A 139 -12.33 -6.79 5.84
CA PRO A 139 -12.13 -7.45 7.14
C PRO A 139 -12.33 -6.54 8.35
N ARG A 140 -12.12 -5.23 8.23
CA ARG A 140 -12.48 -4.20 9.24
C ARG A 140 -12.70 -2.85 8.55
N PRO A 141 -13.69 -2.05 9.00
CA PRO A 141 -13.83 -0.69 8.50
C PRO A 141 -12.60 0.14 8.90
N HIS A 142 -12.09 0.91 7.95
CA HIS A 142 -11.09 1.93 8.25
C HIS A 142 -11.70 3.02 9.13
N ASN A 143 -10.90 3.61 10.01
CA ASN A 143 -11.37 4.57 10.98
C ASN A 143 -10.40 5.73 11.21
N CYS A 144 -9.39 5.86 10.35
CA CYS A 144 -8.35 6.86 10.46
C CYS A 144 -7.85 7.26 9.08
N LEU A 145 -7.73 8.56 8.83
CA LEU A 145 -7.08 9.08 7.63
C LEU A 145 -5.60 9.34 7.92
N PHE A 146 -4.72 8.75 7.12
CA PHE A 146 -3.31 9.12 7.08
C PHE A 146 -3.08 10.09 5.94
N GLN A 147 -2.45 11.23 6.25
CA GLN A 147 -1.85 12.13 5.27
C GLN A 147 -0.34 11.97 5.36
N ILE A 148 0.27 11.43 4.32
CA ILE A 148 1.65 10.99 4.31
C ILE A 148 2.45 11.91 3.40
N SER A 149 3.45 12.58 3.96
CA SER A 149 4.53 13.23 3.20
C SER A 149 5.53 12.15 2.81
N SER A 150 5.42 11.66 1.56
CA SER A 150 6.24 10.59 1.03
C SER A 150 7.52 11.12 0.38
N LEU A 151 8.59 10.37 0.59
CA LEU A 151 9.90 10.54 -0.05
C LEU A 151 10.25 9.32 -0.92
N ARG A 152 9.73 8.12 -0.58
CA ARG A 152 10.16 6.86 -1.20
C ARG A 152 9.04 5.85 -1.43
N GLY A 153 7.78 6.30 -1.35
CA GLY A 153 6.63 5.50 -1.78
C GLY A 153 6.79 5.04 -3.23
N ARG A 154 6.08 3.99 -3.63
CA ARG A 154 6.21 3.41 -4.97
C ARG A 154 4.94 3.64 -5.76
N SER A 155 5.05 4.34 -6.89
CA SER A 155 3.90 4.53 -7.76
C SER A 155 3.62 3.24 -8.52
N ILE A 156 2.53 2.56 -8.16
CA ILE A 156 2.12 1.29 -8.80
C ILE A 156 0.87 1.41 -9.66
N GLU A 157 0.26 2.61 -9.71
CA GLU A 157 -0.94 2.96 -10.48
C GLU A 157 -1.06 2.25 -11.84
N LEU A 158 -0.03 2.30 -12.70
CA LEU A 158 -0.12 1.74 -14.06
C LEU A 158 -0.18 0.20 -14.11
N LEU A 159 0.11 -0.49 -13.01
CA LEU A 159 0.03 -1.94 -12.86
C LEU A 159 -1.08 -2.38 -11.90
N SER A 160 -1.74 -1.43 -11.23
CA SER A 160 -2.80 -1.73 -10.26
C SER A 160 -4.07 -2.20 -10.98
N HIS A 161 -4.80 -3.10 -10.34
CA HIS A 161 -6.12 -3.57 -10.78
C HIS A 161 -7.12 -2.42 -10.93
N TYR A 162 -7.00 -1.40 -10.07
CA TYR A 162 -7.76 -0.16 -10.16
C TYR A 162 -6.90 0.96 -10.76
N GLY A 163 -6.13 0.63 -11.80
CA GLY A 163 -5.28 1.56 -12.54
C GLY A 163 -5.89 2.00 -13.87
N PRO A 164 -5.26 2.95 -14.58
CA PRO A 164 -5.76 3.42 -15.88
C PRO A 164 -5.69 2.37 -17.00
N ASN A 165 -4.97 1.27 -16.78
CA ASN A 165 -4.88 0.14 -17.71
C ASN A 165 -5.91 -0.97 -17.41
N SER A 166 -6.75 -0.80 -16.39
CA SER A 166 -7.77 -1.79 -16.00
C SER A 166 -8.95 -1.83 -16.97
N ASP A 167 -9.88 -2.76 -16.72
CA ASP A 167 -11.14 -2.85 -17.46
C ASP A 167 -12.06 -1.63 -17.18
N ASP A 168 -11.85 -0.91 -16.07
CA ASP A 168 -12.55 0.34 -15.73
C ASP A 168 -11.55 1.46 -15.35
N PRO A 169 -11.02 2.20 -16.33
CA PRO A 169 -10.09 3.30 -16.08
C PRO A 169 -10.69 4.46 -15.28
N HIS A 170 -12.02 4.54 -15.14
CA HIS A 170 -12.67 5.60 -14.36
C HIS A 170 -12.60 5.35 -12.86
N ASP A 171 -12.29 4.11 -12.44
CA ASP A 171 -12.08 3.74 -11.04
C ASP A 171 -10.60 3.83 -10.60
N ASN A 172 -9.81 4.70 -11.26
CA ASN A 172 -8.38 4.80 -10.99
C ASN A 172 -8.09 5.28 -9.56
N GLU A 173 -7.47 4.40 -8.76
CA GLU A 173 -7.11 4.66 -7.36
C GLU A 173 -5.81 5.45 -7.19
N GLN A 174 -5.04 5.66 -8.26
CA GLN A 174 -3.79 6.44 -8.23
C GLN A 174 -2.82 5.95 -7.14
N GLU A 175 -2.67 4.64 -7.08
CA GLU A 175 -2.10 3.93 -5.93
C GLU A 175 -0.59 4.17 -5.77
N ILE A 176 -0.22 4.52 -4.54
CA ILE A 176 1.14 4.58 -4.01
C ILE A 176 1.29 3.50 -2.96
N LEU A 177 2.28 2.64 -3.11
CA LEU A 177 2.54 1.54 -2.18
C LEU A 177 3.81 1.81 -1.39
N PHE A 178 3.71 1.79 -0.06
CA PHE A 178 4.89 1.82 0.81
C PHE A 178 5.32 0.40 1.16
N LEU A 179 6.63 0.19 1.23
CA LEU A 179 7.20 -1.12 1.52
C LEU A 179 6.96 -1.54 2.98
N PRO A 180 6.99 -2.85 3.29
CA PRO A 180 7.01 -3.36 4.65
C PRO A 180 8.13 -2.70 5.45
N THR A 181 7.88 -2.47 6.73
CA THR A 181 8.79 -1.82 7.69
C THR A 181 9.12 -0.35 7.39
N THR A 182 8.37 0.31 6.50
CA THR A 182 8.48 1.77 6.31
C THR A 182 8.16 2.46 7.63
N THR A 183 9.04 3.39 8.03
CA THR A 183 8.90 4.13 9.28
C THR A 183 8.44 5.55 9.01
N PHE A 184 7.46 5.99 9.79
CA PHE A 184 6.89 7.31 9.69
C PHE A 184 7.05 8.04 11.02
N ARG A 185 7.36 9.33 10.97
CA ARG A 185 7.26 10.24 12.10
C ARG A 185 5.89 10.90 12.10
N ILE A 186 5.23 10.91 13.25
CA ILE A 186 3.98 11.66 13.41
C ILE A 186 4.31 13.15 13.55
N VAL A 187 3.74 13.97 12.68
CA VAL A 187 3.95 15.43 12.69
C VAL A 187 2.69 16.22 13.06
N GLY A 188 1.52 15.59 12.97
CA GLY A 188 0.24 16.20 13.31
C GLY A 188 -0.83 15.16 13.60
N ILE A 189 -1.78 15.51 14.47
CA ILE A 189 -2.96 14.70 14.77
C ILE A 189 -4.16 15.63 14.92
N ASN A 190 -5.25 15.33 14.22
CA ASN A 190 -6.51 16.05 14.34
C ASN A 190 -7.65 15.07 14.68
N PHE A 191 -8.32 15.32 15.81
CA PHE A 191 -9.48 14.55 16.27
C PHE A 191 -10.82 15.29 16.10
N ALA A 192 -10.81 16.52 15.57
CA ALA A 192 -12.01 17.34 15.39
C ALA A 192 -12.77 17.05 14.08
N THR A 193 -12.25 16.17 13.25
CA THR A 193 -12.84 15.70 11.99
C THR A 193 -13.73 14.48 12.18
N VAL A 194 -14.49 14.08 11.15
CA VAL A 194 -15.36 12.90 11.16
C VAL A 194 -14.56 11.62 11.49
N TRP A 195 -13.36 11.50 10.92
CA TRP A 195 -12.38 10.47 11.28
C TRP A 195 -11.12 11.14 11.82
N PRO A 196 -10.44 10.58 12.83
CA PRO A 196 -9.09 10.98 13.20
C PRO A 196 -8.19 11.11 11.97
N GLN A 197 -7.48 12.22 11.85
CA GLN A 197 -6.47 12.44 10.82
C GLN A 197 -5.09 12.46 11.46
N ILE A 198 -4.17 11.67 10.90
CA ILE A 198 -2.77 11.60 11.33
C ILE A 198 -1.89 12.07 10.18
N GLU A 199 -1.09 13.09 10.43
CA GLU A 199 -0.06 13.55 9.51
C GLU A 199 1.25 12.81 9.78
N LEU A 200 1.75 12.16 8.73
CA LEU A 200 2.92 11.30 8.76
C LEU A 200 3.99 11.87 7.83
N LEU A 201 5.24 11.87 8.29
CA LEU A 201 6.41 12.10 7.46
C LEU A 201 7.18 10.79 7.32
N GLU A 202 7.36 10.33 6.08
CA GLU A 202 8.22 9.18 5.79
C GLU A 202 9.67 9.48 6.18
N LEU A 203 10.31 8.55 6.91
CA LEU A 203 11.70 8.64 7.36
C LEU A 203 12.63 7.80 6.47
#